data_AF-A0A1V5E503-F1
#
_entry.id   AF-A0A1V5E503-F1
#
_cell.length_a   1.000
_cell.length_b   1.000
_cell.length_c   1.000
_cell.angle_alpha   90.00
_cell.angle_beta   90.00
_cell.angle_gamma   90.00
#
_symmetry.space_group_name_H-M   'P 1'
#
loop_
_entity.id
_entity.type
_entity.pdbx_description
1 polymer ?
#
loop_
_entity_poly.entity_id
_entity_poly.type
_entity_poly.pdbx_seq_one_letter_code
_entity_poly.pdbx_strand_id
1 'polypeptide(L)' 'MDRDLLDRIFDFMVRDFSKYALQIYHKPSSTEKQMGLCLQMIRKPAVDEARFERVLANHVYALKDVYEMNP' A
#
# COMPACT_ATOMS: atom_id res chain seq x y z
N MET A 1 13.71 -3.41 -13.35
CA MET A 1 12.45 -3.04 -12.69
C MET A 1 12.75 -1.87 -11.75
N ASP A 2 11.93 -0.82 -11.75
CA ASP A 2 12.17 0.36 -10.91
C ASP A 2 11.89 0.02 -9.43
N ARG A 3 12.90 0.23 -8.57
CA ARG A 3 12.80 -0.05 -7.12
C ARG A 3 11.86 0.91 -6.40
N ASP A 4 11.82 2.17 -6.80
CA ASP A 4 10.99 3.18 -6.15
C ASP A 4 9.50 2.90 -6.40
N LEU A 5 9.16 2.44 -7.61
CA LEU A 5 7.80 2.00 -7.93
C LEU A 5 7.41 0.74 -7.15
N LEU A 6 8.30 -0.25 -7.08
CA LEU A 6 8.06 -1.49 -6.33
C LEU A 6 7.81 -1.19 -4.85
N ASP A 7 8.61 -0.30 -4.28
CA ASP A 7 8.47 0.16 -2.90
C ASP A 7 7.14 0.88 -2.66
N ARG A 8 6.63 1.66 -3.63
CA ARG A 8 5.30 2.27 -3.53
C ARG A 8 4.18 1.23 -3.55
N ILE A 9 4.33 0.15 -4.31
CA ILE A 9 3.38 -0.98 -4.29
C ILE A 9 3.35 -1.59 -2.88
N PHE A 10 4.51 -1.86 -2.29
CA PHE A 10 4.57 -2.40 -0.94
C PHE A 10 4.05 -1.43 0.13
N ASP A 11 4.28 -0.12 -0.01
CA ASP A 11 3.76 0.88 0.94
C ASP A 11 2.23 0.83 1.05
N PHE A 12 1.52 0.82 -0.09
CA PHE A 12 0.04 0.76 -0.04
C PHE A 12 -0.42 -0.61 0.49
N MET A 13 0.24 -1.70 0.08
CA MET A 13 -0.10 -3.04 0.57
C MET A 13 0.05 -3.11 2.10
N VAL A 14 1.17 -2.66 2.66
CA VAL A 14 1.40 -2.67 4.11
C VAL A 14 0.31 -1.90 4.86
N ARG A 15 -0.11 -0.73 4.33
CA ARG A 15 -1.20 0.07 4.91
C ARG A 15 -2.54 -0.67 4.87
N ASP A 16 -2.88 -1.25 3.72
CA ASP A 16 -4.15 -1.94 3.52
C ASP A 16 -4.24 -3.22 4.35
N PHE A 17 -3.19 -4.05 4.33
CA PHE A 17 -3.15 -5.26 5.16
C PHE A 17 -3.26 -4.92 6.65
N SER A 18 -2.59 -3.86 7.12
CA SER A 18 -2.73 -3.39 8.51
C SER A 18 -4.15 -2.92 8.82
N LYS A 19 -4.78 -2.17 7.91
CA LYS A 19 -6.17 -1.71 8.04
C LYS A 19 -7.16 -2.88 8.09
N TYR A 20 -7.06 -3.83 7.18
CA TYR A 20 -7.96 -4.98 7.13
C TYR A 20 -7.72 -5.95 8.29
N ALA A 21 -6.48 -6.13 8.73
CA ALA A 21 -6.18 -6.91 9.94
C ALA A 21 -6.86 -6.31 11.17
N LEU A 22 -6.84 -4.98 11.34
CA LEU A 22 -7.54 -4.31 12.42
C LEU A 22 -9.07 -4.50 12.33
N GLN A 23 -9.65 -4.42 11.13
CA GLN A 23 -11.07 -4.67 10.93
C GLN A 23 -11.47 -6.11 11.31
N ILE A 24 -10.67 -7.11 10.92
CA ILE A 24 -10.92 -8.51 11.27
C ILE A 24 -10.76 -8.72 12.78
N TYR A 25 -9.71 -8.17 13.39
CA TYR A 25 -9.47 -8.27 14.84
C TYR A 25 -10.68 -7.84 15.68
N HIS A 26 -11.43 -6.84 15.24
CA HIS A 26 -12.62 -6.34 15.94
C HIS A 26 -13.93 -7.08 15.65
N LYS A 27 -13.96 -8.06 14.74
CA LYS A 27 -15.19 -8.81 14.48
C LYS A 27 -15.53 -9.73 15.67
N PRO A 28 -16.79 -9.79 16.12
CA PRO A 28 -17.23 -10.71 17.17
C PRO A 28 -17.01 -12.20 16.83
N SER A 29 -16.91 -12.52 15.54
CA SER A 29 -16.67 -13.87 15.04
C SER A 29 -15.19 -14.28 14.99
N SER A 30 -14.27 -13.38 15.34
CA SER A 30 -12.83 -13.68 15.32
C SER A 30 -12.43 -14.50 16.54
N THR A 31 -11.76 -15.62 16.30
CA THR A 31 -11.15 -16.45 17.35
C THR A 31 -9.88 -15.81 17.90
N GLU A 32 -9.47 -16.16 19.11
CA GLU A 32 -8.21 -15.68 19.72
C GLU A 32 -6.99 -15.92 18.81
N LYS A 33 -6.94 -17.08 18.14
CA LYS A 33 -5.88 -17.41 17.18
C LYS A 33 -5.86 -16.44 15.99
N GLN A 34 -7.03 -16.13 15.43
CA GLN A 34 -7.14 -15.17 14.33
C GLN A 34 -6.78 -13.74 14.77
N MET A 35 -7.19 -13.34 15.97
CA MET A 35 -6.82 -12.05 16.56
C MET A 35 -5.30 -11.93 16.73
N GLY A 36 -4.65 -12.98 17.24
CA GLY A 36 -3.20 -13.03 17.37
C GLY A 36 -2.47 -12.89 16.02
N LEU A 37 -2.97 -13.54 14.97
CA LEU A 37 -2.43 -13.38 13.61
C LEU A 37 -2.63 -11.96 13.07
N CYS A 38 -3.81 -11.36 13.29
CA CYS A 38 -4.09 -9.99 12.84
C CYS A 38 -3.12 -8.98 13.46
N LEU A 39 -2.79 -9.11 14.75
CA LEU A 39 -1.83 -8.22 15.42
C LEU A 39 -0.41 -8.33 14.82
N GLN A 40 0.00 -9.50 14.33
CA GLN A 40 1.30 -9.68 13.68
C GLN A 40 1.40 -9.00 12.31
N MET A 41 0.25 -8.80 11.65
CA MET A 41 0.13 -8.17 10.33
C MET A 41 0.16 -6.64 10.40
N ILE A 42 -0.10 -6.04 11.57
CA ILE A 42 -0.10 -4.58 11.74
C ILE A 42 1.34 -4.08 11.73
N ARG A 43 1.70 -3.31 10.70
CA ARG A 43 3.03 -2.74 10.51
C ARG A 43 2.93 -1.28 10.08
N LYS A 44 3.91 -0.48 10.47
CA LYS A 44 4.06 0.88 9.95
C LYS A 44 4.82 0.82 8.62
N PRO A 45 4.32 1.45 7.55
CA PRO A 45 5.09 1.58 6.32
C PRO A 45 6.31 2.49 6.54
N ALA A 46 7.34 2.32 5.71
CA ALA A 46 8.52 3.17 5.73
C ALA A 46 8.20 4.57 5.18
N VAL A 47 8.55 5.62 5.94
CA VAL A 47 8.41 7.01 5.51
C VAL A 47 9.57 7.36 4.58
N ASP A 48 9.26 7.76 3.35
CA ASP A 48 10.23 8.26 2.37
C ASP A 48 9.52 9.22 1.40
N GLU A 49 9.59 10.52 1.71
CA GLU A 49 9.01 11.59 0.88
C GLU A 49 9.78 11.79 -0.42
N ALA A 50 11.11 11.63 -0.40
CA ALA A 50 11.93 11.78 -1.59
C ALA A 50 11.60 10.72 -2.65
N ARG A 51 11.28 9.49 -2.22
CA ARG A 51 10.78 8.43 -3.12
C ARG A 51 9.44 8.79 -3.75
N PHE A 52 8.53 9.42 -3.00
CA PHE A 52 7.25 9.87 -3.55
C PHE A 52 7.47 10.86 -4.70
N GLU A 53 8.32 11.87 -4.51
CA GLU A 53 8.65 12.86 -5.54
C GLU A 53 9.28 12.22 -6.78
N ARG A 54 10.22 11.28 -6.61
CA ARG A 54 10.84 10.56 -7.74
C ARG A 54 9.82 9.77 -8.56
N VAL A 55 8.89 9.06 -7.89
CA VAL A 55 7.85 8.30 -8.60
C VAL A 55 6.88 9.22 -9.32
N LEU A 56 6.48 10.33 -8.68
CA LEU A 56 5.61 11.34 -9.28
C LEU A 56 6.24 11.93 -10.55
N ALA A 57 7.49 12.37 -10.48
CA ALA A 57 8.21 12.97 -11.60
C ALA A 57 8.46 11.98 -12.74
N ASN A 58 8.95 10.78 -12.43
CA ASN A 58 9.48 9.86 -13.44
C ASN A 58 8.42 8.92 -14.04
N HIS A 59 7.34 8.61 -13.32
CA HIS A 59 6.31 7.67 -13.79
C HIS A 59 4.97 8.33 -14.04
N VAL A 60 4.51 9.20 -13.13
CA VAL A 60 3.16 9.78 -13.24
C VAL A 60 3.13 10.91 -14.26
N TYR A 61 4.02 11.91 -14.12
CA TYR A 61 4.07 13.03 -15.05
C TYR A 61 4.53 12.63 -16.46
N ALA A 62 5.30 11.54 -16.58
CA ALA A 62 5.66 10.97 -17.88
C ALA A 62 4.45 10.45 -18.69
N LEU A 63 3.31 10.17 -18.04
CA LEU A 63 2.08 9.69 -18.67
C LEU A 63 1.08 10.82 -18.97
N LYS A 64 1.43 12.06 -18.65
CA LYS A 64 0.57 13.21 -18.90
C LYS A 64 0.31 13.35 -20.40
N ASP A 65 -0.95 13.56 -20.77
CA ASP A 65 -1.41 13.75 -22.16
C ASP A 65 -1.21 12.54 -23.09
N VAL A 66 -0.81 11.38 -22.54
CA VAL A 66 -0.62 10.13 -23.32
C VAL A 66 -1.93 9.35 -23.48
N TYR A 67 -2.90 9.55 -22.60
CA TYR A 67 -4.20 8.85 -22.68
C TYR A 67 -5.12 9.51 -23.71
N GLU A 68 -5.44 8.78 -24.78
CA GLU A 68 -6.54 9.08 -25.68
C GLU A 68 -7.65 8.03 -25.49
N MET A 69 -8.89 8.49 -25.28
CA MET A 69 -10.04 7.60 -25.21
C MET A 69 -10.27 6.98 -26.59
N ASN A 70 -10.45 5.65 -26.65
CA ASN A 70 -10.83 4.99 -27.90
C ASN A 70 -12.24 5.48 -28.28
N PRO A 71 -12.45 6.09 -29.47
CA PRO A 71 -13.72 6.69 -29.87
C PRO A 71 -14.83 5.66 -30.10
#